data_AF-A0A5J4U7A8-F1
#
_entry.id   AF-A0A5J4U7A8-F1
#
_cell.length_a   1.000
_cell.length_b   1.000
_cell.length_c   1.000
_cell.angle_alpha   90.00
_cell.angle_beta   90.00
_cell.angle_gamma   90.00
#
_symmetry.space_group_name_H-M   'P 1'
#
loop_
_entity.id
_entity.type
_entity.pdbx_description
1 polymer ?
#
loop_
_entity_poly.entity_id
_entity_poly.type
_entity_poly.pdbx_seq_one_letter_code
_entity_poly.pdbx_strand_id
1 'polypeptide(L)'
;MSERQLNPIHSADDIVEPAVRLQTYIIQRSLPDETQPEPYQPAQNPNELIDHEVDQHNNYIVKDELARGAFGRILLMTDQINGNDIIMKHLPYVTQSMKQIADEEVKMLKLAQSKYTVRFIKSFQHEIDLCIVMKYYPRGNLKEFIKSLKDKLLPERTHICKRFAYQVLRTLKHLKIKDIIHRDLKPENIFLDWRGNAITGDFGLAMKMKNEGYVRTAGTKLYQPIEALNSDHMTFESDIWALGVILCEILTGIHPYQGLIKKTNSRNIT
;
A
#
# COMPACT_ATOMS: atom_id res chain seq x y z
N MET A 1 0.03 -48.37 -51.86
CA MET A 1 1.20 -47.74 -51.20
C MET A 1 0.84 -46.29 -50.99
N SER A 2 0.47 -45.92 -49.76
CA SER A 2 -0.18 -44.65 -49.43
C SER A 2 0.85 -43.62 -48.93
N GLU A 3 0.85 -42.44 -49.55
CA GLU A 3 1.55 -41.26 -49.06
C GLU A 3 0.77 -40.67 -47.87
N ARG A 4 1.41 -40.59 -46.70
CA ARG A 4 0.95 -39.81 -45.55
C ARG A 4 1.69 -38.48 -45.54
N GLN A 5 0.99 -37.39 -45.86
CA GLN A 5 1.46 -36.04 -45.58
C GLN A 5 1.21 -35.70 -44.10
N LEU A 6 2.24 -35.19 -43.44
CA LEU A 6 2.25 -34.71 -42.06
C LEU A 6 1.65 -33.28 -42.00
N ASN A 7 0.65 -33.08 -41.13
CA ASN A 7 0.18 -31.76 -40.73
C ASN A 7 1.16 -31.13 -39.72
N PRO A 8 1.54 -29.84 -39.86
CA PRO A 8 2.30 -29.13 -38.84
C PRO A 8 1.39 -28.55 -37.73
N ILE A 9 1.64 -29.03 -36.52
CA ILE A 9 1.64 -28.42 -35.18
C ILE A 9 0.97 -27.03 -35.03
N HIS A 10 0.04 -26.98 -34.07
CA HIS A 10 -0.62 -25.84 -33.44
C HIS A 10 0.17 -24.51 -33.40
N SER A 11 -0.49 -23.44 -33.87
CA SER A 11 -0.10 -22.04 -33.62
C SER A 11 -0.39 -21.65 -32.17
N ALA A 12 0.60 -21.07 -31.52
CA ALA A 12 0.57 -20.60 -30.13
C ALA A 12 -0.04 -19.20 -29.99
N ASP A 13 -1.28 -19.03 -30.46
CA ASP A 13 -2.09 -17.83 -30.21
C ASP A 13 -3.26 -18.22 -29.31
N ASP A 14 -3.05 -18.26 -27.99
CA ASP A 14 -4.13 -18.24 -26.99
C ASP A 14 -3.61 -18.16 -25.54
N ILE A 15 -2.77 -17.15 -25.22
CA ILE A 15 -2.61 -16.67 -23.83
C ILE A 15 -2.34 -15.16 -23.88
N VAL A 16 -3.40 -14.35 -23.88
CA VAL A 16 -3.29 -12.90 -23.66
C VAL A 16 -3.83 -12.59 -22.25
N GLU A 17 -2.95 -12.05 -21.42
CA GLU A 17 -3.14 -11.76 -20.00
C GLU A 17 -4.26 -10.70 -19.76
N PRO A 18 -5.08 -10.83 -18.70
CA PRO A 18 -6.22 -9.93 -18.42
C PRO A 18 -5.87 -8.43 -18.32
N ALA A 19 -4.61 -8.09 -18.04
CA ALA A 19 -4.12 -6.72 -17.90
C ALA A 19 -4.21 -5.89 -19.19
N VAL A 20 -4.13 -6.51 -20.36
CA VAL A 20 -4.12 -5.79 -21.65
C VAL A 20 -5.52 -5.33 -22.07
N ARG A 21 -6.58 -6.00 -21.59
CA ARG A 21 -7.97 -5.67 -21.97
C ARG A 21 -8.52 -4.39 -21.32
N LEU A 22 -7.97 -3.98 -20.17
CA LEU A 22 -8.39 -2.76 -19.47
C LEU A 22 -7.80 -1.47 -20.09
N GLN A 23 -6.72 -1.58 -20.84
CA GLN A 23 -6.01 -0.43 -21.39
C GLN A 23 -6.76 0.20 -22.59
N THR A 24 -7.57 -0.58 -23.30
CA THR A 24 -8.35 -0.12 -24.46
C THR A 24 -9.66 0.58 -24.05
N TYR A 25 -10.22 0.27 -22.87
CA TYR A 25 -11.54 0.78 -22.47
C TYR A 25 -11.51 2.21 -21.90
N ILE A 26 -10.36 2.68 -21.42
CA ILE A 26 -10.24 3.97 -20.73
C ILE A 26 -10.06 5.16 -21.69
N ILE A 27 -9.72 4.92 -22.96
CA ILE A 27 -9.37 5.99 -23.92
C ILE A 27 -10.59 6.74 -24.50
N GLN A 28 -11.84 6.29 -24.26
CA GLN A 28 -13.01 6.80 -24.99
C GLN A 28 -14.04 7.65 -24.22
N ARG A 29 -13.75 8.16 -23.01
CA ARG A 29 -14.68 9.10 -22.35
C ARG A 29 -14.04 10.44 -22.01
N SER A 30 -14.48 11.46 -22.74
CA SER A 30 -14.26 12.88 -22.48
C SER A 30 -14.72 13.26 -21.06
N LEU A 31 -13.87 13.99 -20.35
CA LEU A 31 -14.07 14.46 -18.97
C LEU A 31 -15.00 15.69 -18.93
N PRO A 32 -15.91 15.82 -17.94
CA PRO A 32 -16.51 17.10 -17.62
C PRO A 32 -15.53 18.02 -16.88
N ASP A 33 -15.77 19.31 -17.07
CA ASP A 33 -14.92 20.46 -16.75
C ASP A 33 -14.70 20.72 -15.25
N GLU A 34 -13.64 21.46 -14.99
CA GLU A 34 -13.06 21.80 -13.68
C GLU A 34 -14.02 22.55 -12.75
N THR A 35 -14.15 22.08 -11.50
CA THR A 35 -14.47 22.95 -10.35
C THR A 35 -13.56 22.64 -9.18
N GLN A 36 -13.08 23.71 -8.54
CA GLN A 36 -12.04 23.72 -7.50
C GLN A 36 -12.36 22.83 -6.28
N PRO A 37 -11.34 22.31 -5.56
CA PRO A 37 -11.56 21.44 -4.41
C PRO A 37 -12.08 22.22 -3.19
N GLU A 38 -13.20 21.75 -2.65
CA GLU A 38 -13.74 22.14 -1.34
C GLU A 38 -12.70 21.94 -0.21
N PRO A 39 -12.58 22.88 0.75
CA PRO A 39 -11.68 22.76 1.89
C PRO A 39 -12.12 21.64 2.84
N TYR A 40 -11.14 20.93 3.41
CA TYR A 40 -11.36 19.91 4.44
C TYR A 40 -12.00 20.53 5.69
N GLN A 41 -13.26 20.16 5.97
CA GLN A 41 -13.92 20.46 7.23
C GLN A 41 -13.90 19.23 8.16
N PRO A 42 -13.46 19.37 9.43
CA PRO A 42 -13.59 18.31 10.42
C PRO A 42 -15.07 18.11 10.76
N ALA A 43 -15.52 16.85 10.78
CA ALA A 43 -16.88 16.50 11.16
C ALA A 43 -17.20 16.98 12.59
N GLN A 44 -18.32 17.71 12.73
CA GLN A 44 -18.88 18.11 14.02
C GLN A 44 -19.81 17.01 14.57
N ASN A 45 -19.58 16.71 15.85
CA ASN A 45 -20.39 15.98 16.85
C ASN A 45 -20.70 14.47 16.63
N PRO A 46 -20.30 13.54 17.54
CA PRO A 46 -20.44 12.10 17.35
C PRO A 46 -21.73 11.46 17.92
N ASN A 47 -22.68 12.22 18.45
CA ASN A 47 -23.87 11.63 19.08
C ASN A 47 -25.13 11.93 18.28
N GLU A 48 -25.55 10.92 17.52
CA GLU A 48 -26.93 10.44 17.32
C GLU A 48 -26.99 9.79 15.93
N LEU A 49 -27.18 8.46 15.91
CA LEU A 49 -28.11 7.77 15.01
C LEU A 49 -28.10 6.26 15.36
N ILE A 50 -29.10 5.95 16.18
CA ILE A 50 -29.83 4.72 16.43
C ILE A 50 -29.41 3.48 15.62
N ASP A 51 -29.11 2.47 16.41
CA ASP A 51 -29.01 1.03 16.21
C ASP A 51 -29.94 0.43 15.13
N HIS A 52 -29.36 0.12 13.98
CA HIS A 52 -29.74 -1.04 13.17
C HIS A 52 -28.43 -1.66 12.68
N GLU A 53 -28.07 -2.85 13.20
CA GLU A 53 -27.09 -3.75 12.61
C GLU A 53 -27.60 -4.25 11.24
N VAL A 54 -27.71 -3.34 10.27
CA VAL A 54 -27.67 -3.71 8.86
C VAL A 54 -26.27 -4.26 8.66
N ASP A 55 -26.17 -5.53 8.26
CA ASP A 55 -24.90 -6.20 7.97
C ASP A 55 -24.07 -5.31 7.04
N GLN A 56 -23.13 -4.57 7.64
CA GLN A 56 -22.42 -3.50 6.96
C GLN A 56 -21.55 -4.07 5.84
N HIS A 57 -21.25 -5.37 5.88
CA HIS A 57 -20.54 -6.09 4.85
C HIS A 57 -21.38 -6.27 3.58
N ASN A 58 -22.69 -6.47 3.69
CA ASN A 58 -23.57 -6.71 2.53
C ASN A 58 -23.69 -5.51 1.59
N ASN A 59 -23.30 -4.31 2.04
CA ASN A 59 -23.21 -3.12 1.19
C ASN A 59 -21.96 -3.13 0.27
N TYR A 60 -21.11 -4.16 0.34
CA TYR A 60 -19.87 -4.27 -0.41
C TYR A 60 -19.87 -5.53 -1.28
N ILE A 61 -19.58 -5.38 -2.58
CA ILE A 61 -19.40 -6.52 -3.50
C ILE A 61 -17.92 -6.75 -3.72
N VAL A 62 -17.46 -7.99 -3.52
CA VAL A 62 -16.07 -8.38 -3.85
C VAL A 62 -15.83 -8.25 -5.36
N LYS A 63 -14.78 -7.53 -5.73
CA LYS A 63 -14.24 -7.46 -7.10
C LYS A 63 -13.04 -8.36 -7.27
N ASP A 64 -12.12 -8.34 -6.31
CA ASP A 64 -10.87 -9.10 -6.37
C ASP A 64 -10.27 -9.35 -4.98
N GLU A 65 -9.44 -10.38 -4.86
CA GLU A 65 -8.64 -10.67 -3.67
C GLU A 65 -7.17 -10.32 -3.95
N LEU A 66 -6.73 -9.18 -3.43
CA LEU A 66 -5.41 -8.63 -3.72
C LEU A 66 -4.29 -9.32 -2.93
N ALA A 67 -4.61 -9.82 -1.74
CA ALA A 67 -3.65 -10.54 -0.89
C ALA A 67 -4.34 -11.41 0.16
N ARG A 68 -3.68 -12.52 0.51
CA ARG A 68 -4.01 -13.39 1.64
C ARG A 68 -2.73 -13.83 2.34
N GLY A 69 -2.70 -13.72 3.66
CA GLY A 69 -1.56 -14.17 4.46
C GLY A 69 -1.80 -14.11 5.97
N ALA A 70 -0.71 -14.19 6.74
CA ALA A 70 -0.77 -14.17 8.21
C ALA A 70 -1.37 -12.86 8.79
N PHE A 71 -1.34 -11.77 8.01
CA PHE A 71 -1.93 -10.47 8.36
C PHE A 71 -3.38 -10.34 7.86
N GLY A 72 -4.01 -11.46 7.49
CA GLY A 72 -5.39 -11.51 7.03
C GLY A 72 -5.56 -11.41 5.51
N ARG A 73 -6.73 -10.94 5.08
CA ARG A 73 -7.12 -10.83 3.66
C ARG A 73 -7.30 -9.37 3.26
N ILE A 74 -6.91 -9.03 2.03
CA ILE A 74 -7.10 -7.70 1.45
C ILE A 74 -7.96 -7.87 0.20
N LEU A 75 -9.15 -7.30 0.23
CA LEU A 75 -10.14 -7.39 -0.85
C LEU A 75 -10.31 -6.02 -1.51
N LEU A 76 -10.36 -6.00 -2.83
CA LEU A 76 -10.94 -4.89 -3.59
C LEU A 76 -12.44 -5.12 -3.66
N MET A 77 -13.24 -4.14 -3.24
CA MET A 77 -14.69 -4.23 -3.25
C MET A 77 -15.32 -2.96 -3.81
N THR A 78 -16.56 -3.06 -4.28
CA THR A 78 -17.38 -1.90 -4.65
C THR A 78 -18.39 -1.61 -3.55
N ASP A 79 -18.38 -0.38 -3.05
CA ASP A 79 -19.44 0.16 -2.20
C ASP A 79 -20.71 0.35 -3.04
N GLN A 80 -21.75 -0.44 -2.77
CA GLN A 80 -23.00 -0.40 -3.53
C GLN A 80 -23.79 0.90 -3.34
N ILE A 81 -23.57 1.61 -2.24
CA ILE A 81 -24.28 2.86 -1.93
C ILE A 81 -23.68 4.00 -2.74
N ASN A 82 -22.35 4.11 -2.74
CA ASN A 82 -21.65 5.24 -3.36
C ASN A 82 -21.11 4.94 -4.77
N GLY A 83 -21.13 3.67 -5.20
CA GLY A 83 -20.56 3.20 -6.46
C GLY A 83 -19.02 3.25 -6.52
N ASN A 84 -18.36 3.58 -5.42
CA ASN A 84 -16.91 3.75 -5.36
C ASN A 84 -16.21 2.45 -4.99
N ASP A 85 -15.01 2.25 -5.56
CA ASP A 85 -14.15 1.15 -5.16
C ASP A 85 -13.40 1.45 -3.86
N ILE A 86 -13.30 0.43 -3.01
CA ILE A 86 -12.67 0.47 -1.70
C ILE A 86 -11.75 -0.74 -1.51
N ILE A 87 -10.84 -0.62 -0.55
CA ILE A 87 -10.09 -1.76 -0.02
C ILE A 87 -10.69 -2.14 1.32
N MET A 88 -10.97 -3.43 1.50
CA MET A 88 -11.36 -4.01 2.77
C MET A 88 -10.26 -4.96 3.26
N LYS A 89 -9.63 -4.61 4.39
CA LYS A 89 -8.66 -5.47 5.06
C LYS A 89 -9.37 -6.22 6.19
N HIS A 90 -9.36 -7.55 6.13
CA HIS A 90 -9.86 -8.44 7.16
C HIS A 90 -8.71 -8.81 8.09
N LEU A 91 -8.86 -8.57 9.39
CA LEU A 91 -7.93 -8.98 10.43
C LEU A 91 -8.60 -9.98 11.36
N PRO A 92 -7.96 -11.12 11.71
CA PRO A 92 -8.52 -12.04 12.70
C PRO A 92 -8.88 -11.31 14.01
N TYR A 93 -10.07 -11.56 14.54
CA TYR A 93 -10.62 -10.86 15.71
C TYR A 93 -11.22 -11.82 16.75
N VAL A 94 -10.55 -12.95 16.95
CA VAL A 94 -11.02 -14.05 17.83
C VAL A 94 -10.41 -14.00 19.23
N THR A 95 -9.09 -14.08 19.35
CA THR A 95 -8.41 -14.09 20.65
C THR A 95 -8.13 -12.67 21.14
N GLN A 96 -7.95 -12.48 22.45
CA GLN A 96 -7.66 -11.16 23.03
C GLN A 96 -6.39 -10.52 22.43
N SER A 97 -5.36 -11.31 22.13
CA SER A 97 -4.13 -10.80 21.50
C SER A 97 -4.37 -10.35 20.06
N MET A 98 -5.17 -11.08 19.27
CA MET A 98 -5.53 -10.70 17.91
C MET A 98 -6.39 -9.43 17.90
N LYS A 99 -7.35 -9.32 18.82
CA LYS A 99 -8.17 -8.11 18.98
C LYS A 99 -7.30 -6.88 19.27
N GLN A 100 -6.35 -6.99 20.19
CA GLN A 100 -5.41 -5.90 20.52
C GLN A 100 -4.58 -5.46 19.30
N ILE A 101 -4.10 -6.40 18.47
CA ILE A 101 -3.35 -6.09 17.25
C ILE A 101 -4.24 -5.33 16.26
N ALA A 102 -5.46 -5.82 16.02
CA ALA A 102 -6.39 -5.23 15.08
C ALA A 102 -6.86 -3.83 15.53
N ASP A 103 -7.16 -3.68 16.83
CA ASP A 103 -7.57 -2.40 17.43
C ASP A 103 -6.43 -1.37 17.37
N GLU A 104 -5.18 -1.79 17.62
CA GLU A 104 -4.03 -0.90 17.52
C GLU A 104 -3.76 -0.48 16.06
N GLU A 105 -3.94 -1.38 15.07
CA GLU A 105 -3.86 -1.00 13.66
C GLU A 105 -4.90 0.06 13.29
N VAL A 106 -6.17 -0.13 13.68
CA VAL A 106 -7.23 0.87 13.45
C VAL A 106 -6.88 2.20 14.12
N LYS A 107 -6.40 2.17 15.36
CA LYS A 107 -5.99 3.35 16.11
C LYS A 107 -4.83 4.09 15.44
N MET A 108 -3.78 3.39 15.02
CA MET A 108 -2.66 4.01 14.30
C MET A 108 -3.11 4.62 12.98
N LEU A 109 -3.93 3.89 12.21
CA LEU A 109 -4.46 4.35 10.94
C LEU A 109 -5.32 5.63 11.09
N LYS A 110 -6.16 5.70 12.13
CA LYS A 110 -6.94 6.89 12.48
C LYS A 110 -6.04 8.07 12.89
N LEU A 111 -5.04 7.82 13.73
CA LEU A 111 -4.14 8.87 14.20
C LEU A 111 -3.25 9.43 13.07
N ALA A 112 -2.88 8.60 12.11
CA ALA A 112 -2.02 8.95 10.98
C ALA A 112 -2.75 9.65 9.81
N GLN A 113 -4.05 9.93 9.92
CA GLN A 113 -4.83 10.54 8.83
C GLN A 113 -4.28 11.92 8.43
N SER A 114 -3.97 12.05 7.14
CA SER A 114 -3.46 13.26 6.50
C SER A 114 -3.74 13.20 5.00
N LYS A 115 -3.50 14.31 4.28
CA LYS A 115 -3.65 14.33 2.82
C LYS A 115 -2.67 13.42 2.04
N TYR A 116 -1.62 12.92 2.69
CA TYR A 116 -0.60 12.05 2.07
C TYR A 116 -0.60 10.65 2.66
N THR A 117 -1.62 10.28 3.43
CA THR A 117 -1.80 8.93 3.96
C THR A 117 -3.10 8.31 3.45
N VAL A 118 -3.18 6.98 3.48
CA VAL A 118 -4.38 6.28 3.01
C VAL A 118 -5.59 6.74 3.79
N ARG A 119 -6.68 7.03 3.08
CA ARG A 119 -7.92 7.49 3.70
C ARG A 119 -8.63 6.33 4.37
N PHE A 120 -8.72 6.37 5.69
CA PHE A 120 -9.60 5.52 6.47
C PHE A 120 -11.06 5.95 6.24
N ILE A 121 -11.95 4.98 6.04
CA ILE A 121 -13.38 5.23 5.87
C ILE A 121 -14.10 4.80 7.15
N LYS A 122 -14.02 3.51 7.50
CA LYS A 122 -14.62 2.95 8.73
C LYS A 122 -14.00 1.61 9.08
N SER A 123 -14.35 1.09 10.25
CA SER A 123 -14.03 -0.27 10.68
C SER A 123 -15.24 -0.88 11.39
N PHE A 124 -15.49 -2.17 11.19
CA PHE A 124 -16.57 -2.91 11.85
C PHE A 124 -16.19 -4.38 11.98
N GLN A 125 -16.77 -5.08 12.95
CA GLN A 125 -16.61 -6.53 13.06
C GLN A 125 -17.58 -7.22 12.10
N HIS A 126 -17.11 -8.27 11.41
CA HIS A 126 -17.94 -9.14 10.60
C HIS A 126 -17.45 -10.58 10.81
N GLU A 127 -18.35 -11.44 11.32
CA GLU A 127 -18.02 -12.80 11.76
C GLU A 127 -16.84 -12.81 12.77
N ILE A 128 -15.76 -13.51 12.42
CA ILE A 128 -14.54 -13.68 13.20
C ILE A 128 -13.45 -12.65 12.86
N ASP A 129 -13.72 -11.72 11.94
CA ASP A 129 -12.76 -10.74 11.45
C ASP A 129 -13.17 -9.31 11.86
N LEU A 130 -12.17 -8.45 12.08
CA LEU A 130 -12.32 -7.00 12.06
C LEU A 130 -12.04 -6.51 10.63
N CYS A 131 -13.03 -5.87 10.02
CA CYS A 131 -12.94 -5.31 8.69
C CYS A 131 -12.54 -3.83 8.77
N ILE A 132 -11.46 -3.45 8.08
CA ILE A 132 -11.01 -2.06 7.91
C ILE A 132 -11.29 -1.64 6.48
N VAL A 133 -12.16 -0.64 6.31
CA VAL A 133 -12.53 -0.07 5.02
C VAL A 133 -11.70 1.18 4.76
N MET A 134 -10.98 1.21 3.63
CA MET A 134 -10.13 2.32 3.21
C MET A 134 -10.33 2.64 1.73
N LYS A 135 -9.96 3.85 1.33
CA LYS A 135 -10.05 4.27 -0.07
C LYS A 135 -9.15 3.41 -0.97
N TYR A 136 -9.66 3.03 -2.14
CA TYR A 136 -8.85 2.40 -3.19
C TYR A 136 -8.07 3.43 -4.03
N TYR A 137 -6.86 3.04 -4.44
CA TYR A 137 -5.94 3.85 -5.23
C TYR A 137 -5.60 3.12 -6.55
N PRO A 138 -6.31 3.41 -7.66
CA PRO A 138 -6.29 2.59 -8.88
C PRO A 138 -4.98 2.66 -9.67
N ARG A 139 -4.12 3.64 -9.40
CA ARG A 139 -2.81 3.75 -10.05
C ARG A 139 -1.74 2.84 -9.44
N GLY A 140 -2.13 1.96 -8.52
CA GLY A 140 -1.24 0.99 -7.89
C GLY A 140 -0.27 1.62 -6.89
N ASN A 141 0.89 0.99 -6.73
CA ASN A 141 1.91 1.37 -5.77
C ASN A 141 3.22 1.83 -6.45
N LEU A 142 4.10 2.39 -5.64
CA LEU A 142 5.37 2.95 -6.08
C LEU A 142 6.32 1.87 -6.61
N LYS A 143 6.24 0.63 -6.14
CA LYS A 143 7.06 -0.48 -6.67
C LYS A 143 6.82 -0.69 -8.15
N GLU A 144 5.56 -0.85 -8.55
CA GLU A 144 5.20 -1.04 -9.97
C GLU A 144 5.51 0.23 -10.78
N PHE A 145 5.32 1.41 -10.18
CA PHE A 145 5.70 2.66 -10.82
C PHE A 145 7.22 2.75 -11.07
N ILE A 146 8.08 2.35 -10.14
CA ILE A 146 9.54 2.34 -10.31
C ILE A 146 9.94 1.45 -11.49
N LYS A 147 9.32 0.28 -11.66
CA LYS A 147 9.57 -0.59 -12.83
C LYS A 147 9.26 0.12 -14.15
N SER A 148 8.22 0.95 -14.19
CA SER A 148 7.87 1.74 -15.38
C SER A 148 8.88 2.86 -15.71
N LEU A 149 9.78 3.20 -14.77
CA LEU A 149 10.82 4.22 -14.98
C LEU A 149 12.04 3.70 -15.74
N LYS A 150 12.11 2.40 -16.06
CA LYS A 150 13.29 1.74 -16.65
C LYS A 150 13.81 2.46 -17.91
N ASP A 151 12.93 2.99 -18.74
CA ASP A 151 13.28 3.64 -20.01
C ASP A 151 13.44 5.18 -19.88
N LYS A 152 13.21 5.75 -18.69
CA LYS A 152 13.34 7.19 -18.45
C LYS A 152 14.78 7.60 -18.17
N LEU A 153 15.17 8.75 -18.73
CA LEU A 153 16.46 9.37 -18.48
C LEU A 153 16.59 9.89 -17.04
N LEU A 154 17.82 10.00 -16.56
CA LEU A 154 18.13 10.44 -15.19
C LEU A 154 17.51 11.80 -14.80
N PRO A 155 17.46 12.83 -15.68
CA PRO A 155 16.80 14.09 -15.35
C PRO A 155 15.30 13.94 -15.02
N GLU A 156 14.59 13.10 -15.78
CA GLU A 156 13.17 12.80 -15.50
C GLU A 156 13.01 12.07 -14.17
N ARG A 157 13.83 11.04 -13.93
CA ARG A 157 13.83 10.31 -12.66
C ARG A 157 14.14 11.21 -11.47
N THR A 158 15.03 12.19 -11.66
CA THR A 158 15.38 13.17 -10.62
C THR A 158 14.19 14.08 -10.30
N HIS A 159 13.45 14.56 -11.31
CA HIS A 159 12.24 15.35 -11.08
C HIS A 159 11.17 14.53 -10.32
N ILE A 160 10.96 13.29 -10.74
CA ILE A 160 10.06 12.34 -10.07
C ILE A 160 10.49 12.10 -8.63
N CYS A 161 11.78 11.83 -8.40
CA CYS A 161 12.38 11.59 -7.09
C CYS A 161 12.13 12.77 -6.14
N LYS A 162 12.36 14.01 -6.59
CA LYS A 162 12.07 15.22 -5.78
C LYS A 162 10.59 15.31 -5.36
N ARG A 163 9.67 14.99 -6.27
CA ARG A 163 8.23 15.00 -5.99
C ARG A 163 7.85 13.96 -4.93
N PHE A 164 8.32 12.72 -5.08
CA PHE A 164 8.07 11.65 -4.10
C PHE A 164 8.73 11.94 -2.75
N ALA A 165 9.99 12.42 -2.75
CA ALA A 165 10.68 12.85 -1.54
C ALA A 165 9.86 13.88 -0.77
N TYR A 166 9.39 14.93 -1.44
CA TYR A 166 8.54 15.94 -0.81
C TYR A 166 7.29 15.33 -0.19
N GLN A 167 6.53 14.51 -0.94
CA GLN A 167 5.25 13.98 -0.48
C GLN A 167 5.41 13.00 0.69
N VAL A 168 6.40 12.09 0.62
CA VAL A 168 6.66 11.13 1.70
C VAL A 168 7.24 11.84 2.94
N LEU A 169 8.13 12.83 2.77
CA LEU A 169 8.59 13.66 3.90
C LEU A 169 7.46 14.42 4.58
N ARG A 170 6.43 14.83 3.84
CA ARG A 170 5.23 15.45 4.42
C ARG A 170 4.45 14.46 5.29
N THR A 171 4.37 13.18 4.89
CA THR A 171 3.85 12.11 5.75
C THR A 171 4.73 11.93 6.98
N LEU A 172 6.04 11.74 6.82
CA LEU A 172 6.95 11.49 7.93
C LEU A 172 6.96 12.64 8.94
N LYS A 173 6.95 13.89 8.48
CA LYS A 173 6.78 15.06 9.35
C LYS A 173 5.48 15.00 10.15
N HIS A 174 4.37 14.61 9.52
CA HIS A 174 3.09 14.47 10.19
C HIS A 174 3.11 13.37 11.27
N LEU A 175 3.75 12.23 10.97
CA LEU A 175 3.90 11.13 11.93
C LEU A 175 4.81 11.52 13.10
N LYS A 176 5.93 12.21 12.85
CA LYS A 176 6.84 12.70 13.90
C LYS A 176 6.13 13.58 14.92
N ILE A 177 5.29 14.52 14.46
CA ILE A 177 4.53 15.43 15.34
C ILE A 177 3.57 14.66 16.28
N LYS A 178 3.16 13.45 15.88
CA LYS A 178 2.26 12.58 16.66
C LYS A 178 3.01 11.48 17.41
N ASP A 179 4.34 11.52 17.39
CA ASP A 179 5.22 10.49 17.94
C ASP A 179 4.94 9.09 17.36
N ILE A 180 4.62 9.01 16.06
CA ILE A 180 4.37 7.74 15.36
C ILE A 180 5.57 7.39 14.49
N ILE A 181 6.00 6.13 14.55
CA ILE A 181 6.92 5.50 13.59
C ILE A 181 6.13 4.53 12.72
N HIS A 182 6.36 4.56 11.41
CA HIS A 182 5.73 3.69 10.42
C HIS A 182 6.27 2.25 10.47
N ARG A 183 7.59 2.10 10.58
CA ARG A 183 8.36 0.84 10.66
C ARG A 183 8.36 -0.07 9.44
N ASP A 184 7.44 0.08 8.50
CA ASP A 184 7.45 -0.70 7.24
C ASP A 184 7.29 0.18 6.00
N LEU A 185 8.05 1.27 5.94
CA LEU A 185 8.07 2.16 4.77
C LEU A 185 8.85 1.48 3.63
N LYS A 186 8.14 1.18 2.53
CA LYS A 186 8.67 0.54 1.32
C LYS A 186 7.83 0.90 0.09
N PRO A 187 8.31 0.72 -1.14
CA PRO A 187 7.57 1.08 -2.35
C PRO A 187 6.20 0.40 -2.49
N GLU A 188 6.02 -0.81 -1.95
CA GLU A 188 4.73 -1.51 -1.91
C GLU A 188 3.68 -0.77 -1.09
N ASN A 189 4.11 -0.07 -0.04
CA ASN A 189 3.27 0.62 0.93
C ASN A 189 3.09 2.12 0.60
N ILE A 190 3.51 2.55 -0.60
CA ILE A 190 3.28 3.91 -1.10
C ILE A 190 2.39 3.81 -2.34
N PHE A 191 1.12 4.15 -2.20
CA PHE A 191 0.13 4.14 -3.28
C PHE A 191 0.15 5.43 -4.09
N LEU A 192 -0.45 5.39 -5.27
CA LEU A 192 -0.58 6.54 -6.15
C LEU A 192 -2.04 6.98 -6.28
N ASP A 193 -2.33 8.24 -5.92
CA ASP A 193 -3.64 8.84 -6.19
C ASP A 193 -3.87 9.06 -7.69
N TRP A 194 -5.06 9.51 -8.08
CA TRP A 194 -5.40 9.72 -9.50
C TRP A 194 -4.46 10.69 -10.25
N ARG A 195 -3.82 11.62 -9.53
CA ARG A 195 -2.83 12.59 -10.06
C ARG A 195 -1.40 12.03 -10.03
N GLY A 196 -1.22 10.81 -9.54
CA GLY A 196 0.07 10.17 -9.35
C GLY A 196 0.87 10.74 -8.17
N ASN A 197 0.21 11.32 -7.17
CA ASN A 197 0.84 11.71 -5.90
C ASN A 197 0.99 10.50 -4.97
N ALA A 198 2.05 10.52 -4.17
CA ALA A 198 2.33 9.51 -3.16
C ALA A 198 1.32 9.56 -2.01
N ILE A 199 0.80 8.40 -1.65
CA ILE A 199 -0.07 8.16 -0.52
C ILE A 199 0.53 7.01 0.31
N THR A 200 1.09 7.32 1.46
CA THR A 200 1.66 6.33 2.37
C THR A 200 0.57 5.53 3.06
N GLY A 201 0.67 4.20 3.02
CA GLY A 201 -0.28 3.29 3.64
C GLY A 201 0.37 2.16 4.41
N ASP A 202 -0.47 1.24 4.86
CA ASP A 202 -0.11 0.11 5.73
C ASP A 202 0.48 0.53 7.09
N PHE A 203 -0.44 0.84 8.01
CA PHE A 203 -0.12 1.20 9.39
C PHE A 203 -0.20 0.00 10.34
N GLY A 204 -0.25 -1.23 9.83
CA GLY A 204 -0.36 -2.45 10.67
C GLY A 204 0.88 -2.70 11.54
N LEU A 205 2.03 -2.15 11.14
CA LEU A 205 3.25 -2.15 11.95
C LEU A 205 3.55 -0.79 12.56
N ALA A 206 2.74 0.24 12.35
CA ALA A 206 3.01 1.54 12.95
C ALA A 206 2.87 1.49 14.47
N MET A 207 3.63 2.33 15.18
CA MET A 207 3.58 2.37 16.64
C MET A 207 3.89 3.77 17.15
N LYS A 208 3.21 4.15 18.25
CA LYS A 208 3.60 5.33 19.02
C LYS A 208 4.88 5.08 19.80
N MET A 209 5.79 6.05 19.72
CA MET A 209 6.99 6.07 20.52
C MET A 209 6.65 6.18 22.00
N LYS A 210 7.26 5.31 22.80
CA LYS A 210 7.21 5.35 24.26
C LYS A 210 8.37 6.18 24.80
N ASN A 211 8.37 6.42 26.10
CA ASN A 211 9.38 7.22 26.81
C ASN A 211 10.83 6.72 26.64
N GLU A 212 11.02 5.45 26.26
CA GLU A 212 12.32 4.81 26.06
C GLU A 212 13.08 5.33 24.83
N GLY A 213 12.41 6.07 23.93
CA GLY A 213 13.06 6.68 22.76
C GLY A 213 13.32 5.72 21.60
N TYR A 214 12.84 4.48 21.67
CA TYR A 214 12.86 3.49 20.57
C TYR A 214 11.67 2.52 20.63
N VAL A 215 11.51 1.73 19.57
CA VAL A 215 10.60 0.58 19.50
C VAL A 215 11.33 -0.63 18.92
N ARG A 216 10.88 -1.86 19.24
CA ARG A 216 11.47 -3.09 18.68
C ARG A 216 11.37 -3.12 17.16
N THR A 217 12.35 -3.74 16.51
CA THR A 217 12.36 -3.85 15.05
C THR A 217 11.19 -4.66 14.53
N ALA A 218 10.65 -4.21 13.39
CA ALA A 218 9.60 -4.88 12.65
C ALA A 218 9.66 -4.45 11.18
N GLY A 219 8.98 -5.18 10.30
CA GLY A 219 8.88 -4.84 8.89
C GLY A 219 10.02 -5.41 8.04
N THR A 220 10.21 -4.80 6.87
CA THR A 220 11.04 -5.36 5.80
C THR A 220 12.51 -4.99 5.97
N LYS A 221 13.35 -5.97 6.37
CA LYS A 221 14.79 -5.78 6.69
C LYS A 221 15.60 -5.04 5.62
N LEU A 222 15.24 -5.17 4.33
CA LEU A 222 15.96 -4.53 3.23
C LEU A 222 15.88 -2.99 3.25
N TYR A 223 14.87 -2.43 3.92
CA TYR A 223 14.65 -1.00 4.08
C TYR A 223 15.08 -0.49 5.46
N GLN A 224 15.60 -1.35 6.33
CA GLN A 224 16.01 -0.97 7.68
C GLN A 224 17.46 -0.47 7.70
N PRO A 225 17.79 0.48 8.58
CA PRO A 225 19.17 0.89 8.79
C PRO A 225 19.97 -0.15 9.59
N ILE A 226 21.30 -0.11 9.47
CA ILE A 226 22.18 -1.11 10.08
C ILE A 226 22.13 -1.09 11.61
N GLU A 227 21.99 0.09 12.22
CA GLU A 227 21.85 0.22 13.66
C GLU A 227 20.57 -0.46 14.18
N ALA A 228 19.47 -0.41 13.41
CA ALA A 228 18.24 -1.11 13.78
C ALA A 228 18.43 -2.63 13.70
N LEU A 229 19.08 -3.11 12.63
CA LEU A 229 19.39 -4.54 12.45
C LEU A 229 20.29 -5.09 13.56
N ASN A 230 21.21 -4.29 14.08
CA ASN A 230 22.16 -4.70 15.11
C ASN A 230 21.61 -4.59 16.53
N SER A 231 20.80 -3.56 16.82
CA SER A 231 20.36 -3.24 18.19
C SER A 231 18.92 -3.66 18.51
N ASP A 232 18.15 -4.15 17.53
CA ASP A 232 16.70 -4.35 17.65
C ASP A 232 15.94 -3.07 18.02
N HIS A 233 16.51 -1.88 17.73
CA HIS A 233 15.89 -0.59 18.02
C HIS A 233 15.60 0.19 16.73
N MET A 234 14.32 0.50 16.51
CA MET A 234 13.89 1.45 15.50
C MET A 234 13.52 2.78 16.14
N THR A 235 13.87 3.86 15.46
CA THR A 235 13.48 5.22 15.80
C THR A 235 12.81 5.87 14.60
N PHE A 236 12.42 7.14 14.73
CA PHE A 236 11.88 7.89 13.60
C PHE A 236 12.88 8.00 12.45
N GLU A 237 14.17 8.09 12.78
CA GLU A 237 15.27 8.19 11.83
C GLU A 237 15.40 6.90 11.00
N SER A 238 14.90 5.77 11.50
CA SER A 238 14.79 4.53 10.72
C SER A 238 13.82 4.66 9.53
N ASP A 239 12.71 5.39 9.68
CA ASP A 239 11.80 5.68 8.54
C ASP A 239 12.44 6.66 7.53
N ILE A 240 13.30 7.58 8.01
CA ILE A 240 14.08 8.48 7.15
C ILE A 240 15.10 7.70 6.32
N TRP A 241 15.75 6.70 6.91
CA TRP A 241 16.63 5.79 6.18
C TRP A 241 15.87 5.01 5.10
N ALA A 242 14.72 4.43 5.45
CA ALA A 242 13.89 3.70 4.50
C ALA A 242 13.49 4.56 3.30
N LEU A 243 13.16 5.85 3.53
CA LEU A 243 12.94 6.81 2.45
C LEU A 243 14.20 6.98 1.58
N GLY A 244 15.39 7.09 2.17
CA GLY A 244 16.64 7.15 1.41
C GLY A 244 16.84 5.97 0.45
N VAL A 245 16.56 4.75 0.92
CA VAL A 245 16.58 3.53 0.09
C VAL A 245 15.59 3.65 -1.08
N ILE A 246 14.35 4.07 -0.81
CA ILE A 246 13.31 4.27 -1.83
C ILE A 246 13.71 5.32 -2.87
N LEU A 247 14.31 6.43 -2.45
CA LEU A 247 14.75 7.49 -3.37
C LEU A 247 15.90 7.01 -4.26
N CYS A 248 16.82 6.20 -3.73
CA CYS A 248 17.84 5.52 -4.53
C CYS A 248 17.21 4.61 -5.59
N GLU A 249 16.20 3.82 -5.23
CA GLU A 249 15.47 2.97 -6.18
C GLU A 249 14.79 3.76 -7.29
N ILE A 250 14.19 4.91 -6.99
CA ILE A 250 13.57 5.77 -8.02
C ILE A 250 14.64 6.28 -9.01
N LEU A 251 15.83 6.63 -8.53
CA LEU A 251 16.90 7.18 -9.36
C LEU A 251 17.56 6.10 -10.23
N THR A 252 17.89 4.95 -9.64
CA THR A 252 18.67 3.90 -10.30
C THR A 252 17.78 2.88 -11.02
N GLY A 253 16.53 2.71 -10.58
CA GLY A 253 15.63 1.64 -11.01
C GLY A 253 15.93 0.28 -10.36
N ILE A 254 16.90 0.22 -9.44
CA ILE A 254 17.33 -1.01 -8.76
C ILE A 254 17.52 -0.78 -7.26
N HIS A 255 17.23 -1.80 -6.46
CA HIS A 255 17.43 -1.74 -5.01
C HIS A 255 18.93 -1.55 -4.68
N PRO A 256 19.31 -0.60 -3.81
CA PRO A 256 20.73 -0.28 -3.56
C PRO A 256 21.53 -1.48 -3.02
N TYR A 257 20.87 -2.39 -2.31
CA TYR A 257 21.49 -3.62 -1.78
C TYR A 257 21.29 -4.87 -2.64
N GLN A 258 20.74 -4.75 -3.86
CA GLN A 258 20.42 -5.91 -4.72
C GLN A 258 21.63 -6.83 -4.99
N GLY A 259 22.84 -6.28 -5.12
CA GLY A 259 24.07 -7.05 -5.30
C GLY A 259 24.48 -7.87 -4.06
N LEU A 260 24.11 -7.43 -2.86
CA LEU A 260 24.33 -8.16 -1.61
C LEU A 260 23.31 -9.28 -1.44
N ILE A 261 22.05 -9.05 -1.83
CA ILE A 261 20.97 -10.05 -1.80
C ILE A 261 21.34 -11.28 -2.64
N LYS A 262 21.90 -11.06 -3.85
CA LYS A 262 22.33 -12.17 -4.73
C LYS A 262 23.48 -12.99 -4.14
N LYS A 263 24.46 -12.35 -3.47
CA LYS A 263 25.63 -13.04 -2.87
C LYS A 263 25.27 -13.92 -1.69
N THR A 264 24.24 -13.58 -0.91
CA THR A 264 23.80 -14.41 0.23
C THR A 264 23.13 -15.70 -0.23
N ASN A 265 22.39 -15.68 -1.34
CA ASN A 265 21.80 -16.90 -1.93
C ASN A 265 22.83 -17.80 -2.63
N SER A 266 24.01 -17.29 -3.00
CA SER A 266 25.09 -18.06 -3.63
C SER A 266 26.06 -18.72 -2.63
N ARG A 267 25.86 -18.55 -1.31
CA ARG A 267 26.75 -19.10 -0.27
C ARG A 267 26.19 -20.31 0.49
N ASN A 268 25.04 -20.85 0.09
CA ASN A 268 24.45 -22.07 0.65
C ASN A 268 24.31 -23.19 -0.40
N ILE A 269 25.35 -23.43 -1.19
CA ILE A 269 25.51 -24.68 -1.94
C ILE A 269 27.00 -25.05 -1.96
N THR A 270 27.43 -25.79 -0.93
CA THR A 270 28.49 -26.82 -0.96
C THR A 270 28.50 -27.50 0.40
#